data_AF-A0AAU2PF81-F1
#
_entry.id   AF-A0AAU2PF81-F1
#
_cell.length_a   1.000
_cell.length_b   1.000
_cell.length_c   1.000
_cell.angle_alpha   90.00
_cell.angle_beta   90.00
_cell.angle_gamma   90.00
#
_symmetry.space_group_name_H-M   'P 1'
#
loop_
_entity.id
_entity.type
_entity.pdbx_description
1 polymer ?
#
loop_
_entity_poly.entity_id
_entity_poly.type
_entity_poly.pdbx_seq_one_letter_code
_entity_poly.pdbx_strand_id
1 'polypeptide(L)'
;MGRNARKRRSPLAVRAVAASAALAIGGGGLVWANFYASAHEKNNTTQNSTKAAAAQVATIDCPDVGQQLTDVPNQARGEVDGELATLDQQITEAYQRLATTRDAQTRDASFVQNAVLQPLKDRRANIIDRIQLEITRVGGSAPDSLDGLATCTGQAVEQPQTNDGQAGDGQNGDDQNQGGDDQNAESPAPGEDTGGDDAGGDDAGEAAPPVNGGQGGNGPSADDFVDITTVQANAQLGVGANGLPANGRSGSKGTFTTKCGTNGNDNHNTDNVIVAPGVTNGAHHLHDYVGNQNNDAFASDEDLAAADTTCQNQGDKSSYFWPVLRLQDGSQDFDQNNAGGGTEGNVGKILQPAKAQLKFVGNKTANVVAMPTALRIITGDAKAFVNGNANANTNWSCTGFENKVQLEDKYPICPEGSDVVRTTNFQSCWDGQNIDSANHRTHVAFVQADGTCANGFQAIPQLQVRLVYDVPAPTIENGTVVNPYAVDSFPENLHKPITDHNDFINFFSTKTMNKMVKCINTGQKCT
;
A
#
# COMPACT_ATOMS: atom_id res chain seq x y z
N MET A 1 63.71 -0.18 34.33
CA MET A 1 64.29 1.17 34.46
C MET A 1 63.22 2.15 33.98
N GLY A 2 62.38 2.72 34.86
CA GLY A 2 62.55 4.07 35.44
C GLY A 2 62.29 5.16 34.37
N ARG A 3 61.24 5.99 34.43
CA ARG A 3 60.92 6.96 35.50
C ARG A 3 59.45 7.42 35.50
N ASN A 4 58.98 7.72 36.71
CA ASN A 4 57.75 8.42 37.10
C ASN A 4 57.83 9.95 36.90
N ALA A 5 56.67 10.62 36.77
CA ALA A 5 56.29 11.87 37.48
C ALA A 5 54.81 12.26 37.15
N ARG A 6 53.81 11.92 37.99
CA ARG A 6 53.13 12.72 39.04
C ARG A 6 52.48 14.07 38.65
N LYS A 7 51.13 14.03 38.56
CA LYS A 7 50.07 14.84 39.23
C LYS A 7 50.26 16.36 39.45
N ARG A 8 49.21 17.12 39.08
CA ARG A 8 48.52 18.11 39.97
C ARG A 8 47.03 18.25 39.58
N ARG A 9 46.17 18.34 40.59
CA ARG A 9 44.69 18.48 40.54
C ARG A 9 44.26 19.91 40.93
N SER A 10 43.12 20.36 40.36
CA SER A 10 42.02 21.21 40.91
C SER A 10 42.33 22.68 41.31
N PRO A 11 41.38 23.66 41.22
CA PRO A 11 39.96 23.51 41.60
C PRO A 11 38.87 24.21 40.75
N LEU A 12 37.63 23.78 41.01
CA LEU A 12 36.34 24.40 40.63
C LEU A 12 36.05 25.63 41.51
N ALA A 13 35.59 26.73 40.90
CA ALA A 13 34.77 27.74 41.58
C ALA A 13 33.97 28.59 40.57
N VAL A 14 32.67 28.30 40.53
CA VAL A 14 31.49 29.09 40.15
C VAL A 14 31.70 30.60 39.93
N ARG A 15 31.24 31.13 38.78
CA ARG A 15 30.53 32.41 38.68
C ARG A 15 29.53 32.41 37.51
N ALA A 16 28.25 32.47 37.85
CA ALA A 16 27.18 32.90 36.97
C ALA A 16 27.00 34.43 37.14
N VAL A 17 26.98 35.19 36.04
CA VAL A 17 26.24 36.46 35.88
C VAL A 17 25.93 36.62 34.39
N ALA A 18 24.65 36.83 34.10
CA ALA A 18 24.09 37.14 32.80
C ALA A 18 24.47 38.54 32.30
N ALA A 19 24.64 38.68 30.98
CA ALA A 19 24.44 39.95 30.27
C ALA A 19 24.17 39.67 28.78
N SER A 20 22.88 39.62 28.46
CA SER A 20 22.21 40.13 27.27
C SER A 20 23.08 40.55 26.06
N ALA A 21 22.95 39.81 24.96
CA ALA A 21 23.07 40.36 23.61
C ALA A 21 21.94 39.76 22.75
N ALA A 22 20.77 40.38 22.83
CA ALA A 22 19.73 40.25 21.83
C ALA A 22 20.05 41.23 20.69
N LEU A 23 20.14 40.74 19.46
CA LEU A 23 19.70 41.44 18.24
C LEU A 23 19.79 40.52 17.00
N ALA A 24 18.61 40.10 16.56
CA ALA A 24 18.18 39.93 15.18
C ALA A 24 19.02 39.05 14.23
N ILE A 25 18.69 37.76 14.19
CA ILE A 25 18.66 36.99 12.94
C ILE A 25 17.23 36.45 12.83
N GLY A 26 16.56 36.78 11.72
CA GLY A 26 15.13 36.58 11.51
C GLY A 26 14.66 35.16 11.76
N GLY A 27 13.71 35.03 12.68
CA GLY A 27 12.99 33.80 12.93
C GLY A 27 12.02 33.51 11.79
N GLY A 28 12.33 32.47 11.02
CA GLY A 28 11.38 31.71 10.22
C GLY A 28 11.11 30.37 10.89
N GLY A 29 10.57 30.40 12.11
CA GLY A 29 10.07 29.21 12.78
C GLY A 29 8.64 28.96 12.30
N LEU A 30 8.46 28.02 11.37
CA LEU A 30 7.12 27.57 10.98
C LEU A 30 6.57 26.71 12.11
N VAL A 31 5.66 27.29 12.88
CA VAL A 31 4.76 26.57 13.78
C VAL A 31 3.76 25.82 12.90
N TRP A 32 3.93 24.51 12.77
CA TRP A 32 2.91 23.63 12.21
C TRP A 32 1.79 23.47 13.23
N ALA A 33 0.70 24.19 13.04
CA ALA A 33 -0.55 23.92 13.73
C ALA A 33 -1.26 22.78 12.98
N ASN A 34 -1.47 21.65 13.66
CA ASN A 34 -2.42 20.63 13.24
C ASN A 34 -3.82 21.28 13.14
N PHE A 35 -4.21 21.71 11.95
CA PHE A 35 -5.57 22.19 11.68
C PHE A 35 -6.45 21.01 11.23
N TYR A 36 -6.66 20.06 12.13
CA TYR A 36 -7.76 19.11 12.05
C TYR A 36 -8.57 19.24 13.34
N ALA A 37 -9.42 20.26 13.38
CA ALA A 37 -10.43 20.45 14.40
C ALA A 37 -11.78 20.64 13.72
N SER A 38 -12.41 19.54 13.31
CA SER A 38 -13.84 19.53 13.00
C SER A 38 -14.62 19.48 14.32
N ALA A 39 -14.72 20.62 15.02
CA ALA A 39 -15.62 20.76 16.14
C ALA A 39 -16.99 21.29 15.64
N HIS A 40 -17.99 20.43 15.80
CA HIS A 40 -19.39 20.66 15.47
C HIS A 40 -19.98 21.77 16.37
N GLU A 41 -20.36 22.94 15.83
CA GLU A 41 -21.18 23.92 16.55
C GLU A 41 -22.41 24.37 15.74
N LYS A 42 -23.56 24.38 16.42
CA LYS A 42 -24.89 24.73 15.89
C LYS A 42 -25.11 26.25 15.91
N ASN A 43 -25.62 26.79 14.80
CA ASN A 43 -26.38 28.04 14.61
C ASN A 43 -25.84 29.35 15.22
N ASN A 44 -25.53 30.38 14.40
CA ASN A 44 -26.49 31.39 13.92
C ASN A 44 -25.82 32.51 13.07
N THR A 45 -26.44 32.80 11.93
CA THR A 45 -26.52 34.06 11.12
C THR A 45 -25.35 35.05 10.90
N THR A 46 -25.25 35.43 9.61
CA THR A 46 -24.82 36.70 8.97
C THR A 46 -23.35 36.95 8.55
N GLN A 47 -23.12 36.72 7.25
CA GLN A 47 -22.43 37.56 6.25
C GLN A 47 -21.07 38.20 6.60
N ASN A 48 -19.99 37.61 6.07
CA ASN A 48 -19.15 38.16 4.98
C ASN A 48 -17.73 37.53 5.03
N SER A 49 -17.65 36.21 4.87
CA SER A 49 -16.37 35.52 4.63
C SER A 49 -16.44 34.88 3.26
N THR A 50 -15.74 35.44 2.27
CA THR A 50 -15.33 34.70 1.08
C THR A 50 -14.41 33.58 1.57
N LYS A 51 -15.00 32.41 1.80
CA LYS A 51 -14.35 31.17 2.23
C LYS A 51 -13.47 30.70 1.06
N ALA A 52 -12.28 31.29 0.91
CA ALA A 52 -11.18 30.64 0.20
C ALA A 52 -10.52 29.61 1.14
N ALA A 53 -11.35 28.70 1.65
CA ALA A 53 -10.89 27.39 2.09
C ALA A 53 -11.10 26.50 0.86
N ALA A 54 -10.21 26.61 -0.12
CA ALA A 54 -10.01 25.48 -1.03
C ALA A 54 -9.65 24.32 -0.10
N ALA A 55 -10.50 23.30 -0.04
CA ALA A 55 -10.16 22.05 0.63
C ALA A 55 -8.76 21.67 0.12
N GLN A 56 -7.77 21.66 1.01
CA GLN A 56 -6.39 21.45 0.59
C GLN A 56 -6.30 20.02 0.07
N VAL A 57 -6.15 19.89 -1.25
CA VAL A 57 -5.96 18.60 -1.93
C VAL A 57 -4.74 17.94 -1.30
N ALA A 58 -4.92 16.86 -0.58
CA ALA A 58 -3.84 16.22 0.15
C ALA A 58 -3.11 15.19 -0.71
N THR A 59 -3.85 14.47 -1.55
CA THR A 59 -3.33 13.44 -2.44
C THR A 59 -3.97 13.46 -3.83
N ILE A 60 -3.51 12.56 -4.71
CA ILE A 60 -3.99 12.36 -6.08
C ILE A 60 -4.65 10.98 -6.16
N ASP A 61 -5.84 10.94 -6.75
CA ASP A 61 -6.55 9.71 -7.09
C ASP A 61 -6.68 9.59 -8.61
N CYS A 62 -6.21 8.47 -9.13
CA CYS A 62 -6.28 8.14 -10.54
C CYS A 62 -6.92 6.76 -10.68
N PRO A 63 -7.89 6.57 -11.59
CA PRO A 63 -8.46 5.26 -11.86
C PRO A 63 -7.38 4.22 -12.21
N ASP A 64 -7.47 3.05 -11.59
CA ASP A 64 -6.55 1.93 -11.79
C ASP A 64 -6.85 1.23 -13.12
N VAL A 65 -5.95 1.40 -14.09
CA VAL A 65 -6.05 0.81 -15.43
C VAL A 65 -5.88 -0.71 -15.38
N GLY A 66 -4.97 -1.21 -14.54
CA GLY A 66 -4.65 -2.64 -14.45
C GLY A 66 -5.86 -3.46 -13.99
N GLN A 67 -6.68 -2.90 -13.11
CA GLN A 67 -7.91 -3.57 -12.66
C GLN A 67 -8.93 -3.81 -13.79
N GLN A 68 -8.95 -2.97 -14.82
CA GLN A 68 -9.85 -3.09 -15.97
C GLN A 68 -9.33 -4.06 -17.04
N LEU A 69 -8.04 -4.41 -17.00
CA LEU A 69 -7.38 -5.29 -17.96
C LEU A 69 -7.53 -6.76 -17.56
N THR A 70 -8.75 -7.31 -17.67
CA THR A 70 -9.02 -8.71 -17.29
C THR A 70 -8.59 -9.72 -18.36
N ASP A 71 -8.42 -9.29 -19.61
CA ASP A 71 -8.07 -10.16 -20.73
C ASP A 71 -6.95 -9.51 -21.57
N VAL A 72 -5.71 -9.89 -21.28
CA VAL A 72 -4.51 -9.45 -22.01
C VAL A 72 -3.83 -10.68 -22.62
N PRO A 73 -3.63 -10.72 -23.95
CA PRO A 73 -2.93 -11.81 -24.60
C PRO A 73 -1.53 -12.02 -24.04
N ASN A 74 -1.13 -13.27 -23.83
CA ASN A 74 0.16 -13.62 -23.22
C ASN A 74 1.37 -12.93 -23.89
N GLN A 75 1.31 -12.71 -25.20
CA GLN A 75 2.39 -12.06 -25.94
C GLN A 75 2.54 -10.57 -25.61
N ALA A 76 1.47 -9.88 -25.20
CA ALA A 76 1.47 -8.46 -24.84
C ALA A 76 1.64 -8.21 -23.34
N ARG A 77 1.48 -9.22 -22.47
CA ARG A 77 1.48 -9.04 -21.00
C ARG A 77 2.68 -8.27 -20.49
N GLY A 78 3.90 -8.69 -20.80
CA GLY A 78 5.10 -8.01 -20.29
C GLY A 78 5.24 -6.55 -20.77
N GLU A 79 4.78 -6.23 -21.99
CA GLU A 79 4.76 -4.84 -22.47
C GLU A 79 3.69 -4.03 -21.73
N VAL A 80 2.49 -4.60 -21.54
CA VAL A 80 1.40 -3.97 -20.78
C VAL A 80 1.79 -3.75 -19.31
N ASP A 81 2.43 -4.72 -18.66
CA ASP A 81 2.89 -4.61 -17.27
C ASP A 81 3.91 -3.46 -17.11
N GLY A 82 4.82 -3.29 -18.08
CA GLY A 82 5.75 -2.17 -18.12
C GLY A 82 5.07 -0.80 -18.29
N GLU A 83 4.01 -0.74 -19.09
CA GLU A 83 3.21 0.47 -19.25
C GLU A 83 2.38 0.79 -18.00
N LEU A 84 1.83 -0.23 -17.31
CA LEU A 84 1.15 -0.06 -16.03
C LEU A 84 2.09 0.47 -14.95
N ALA A 85 3.31 -0.07 -14.86
CA ALA A 85 4.32 0.47 -13.94
C ALA A 85 4.70 1.92 -14.28
N THR A 86 4.72 2.28 -15.58
CA THR A 86 4.96 3.66 -16.02
C THR A 86 3.81 4.59 -15.59
N LEU A 87 2.55 4.13 -15.61
CA LEU A 87 1.42 4.90 -15.07
C LEU A 87 1.59 5.20 -13.58
N ASP A 88 2.03 4.21 -12.79
CA ASP A 88 2.24 4.36 -11.35
C ASP A 88 3.36 5.35 -11.03
N GLN A 89 4.46 5.28 -11.77
CA GLN A 89 5.53 6.26 -11.66
C GLN A 89 5.03 7.69 -11.93
N GLN A 90 4.18 7.90 -12.95
CA GLN A 90 3.62 9.22 -13.24
C GLN A 90 2.75 9.76 -12.10
N ILE A 91 1.98 8.89 -11.43
CA ILE A 91 1.18 9.28 -10.26
C ILE A 91 2.09 9.71 -9.12
N THR A 92 3.11 8.90 -8.82
CA THR A 92 4.09 9.18 -7.76
C THR A 92 4.79 10.52 -7.99
N GLU A 93 5.28 10.78 -9.20
CA GLU A 93 5.91 12.06 -9.57
C GLU A 93 4.95 13.25 -9.42
N ALA A 94 3.69 13.08 -9.83
CA ALA A 94 2.67 14.11 -9.69
C ALA A 94 2.34 14.38 -8.22
N TYR A 95 2.29 13.34 -7.38
CA TYR A 95 2.10 13.49 -5.94
C TYR A 95 3.28 14.19 -5.27
N GLN A 96 4.53 13.84 -5.62
CA GLN A 96 5.71 14.56 -5.11
C GLN A 96 5.66 16.04 -5.48
N ARG A 97 5.24 16.37 -6.71
CA ARG A 97 5.00 17.75 -7.14
C ARG A 97 3.90 18.40 -6.31
N LEU A 98 2.78 17.72 -6.06
CA LEU A 98 1.72 18.22 -5.17
C LEU A 98 2.24 18.48 -3.75
N ALA A 99 3.04 17.56 -3.20
CA ALA A 99 3.56 17.66 -1.83
C ALA A 99 4.56 18.81 -1.65
N THR A 100 5.38 19.09 -2.66
CA THR A 100 6.44 20.12 -2.62
C THR A 100 5.97 21.53 -2.99
N THR A 101 4.76 21.67 -3.54
CA THR A 101 4.24 22.95 -4.07
C THR A 101 3.12 23.58 -3.24
N ARG A 102 3.02 23.24 -1.95
CA ARG A 102 1.94 23.72 -1.05
C ARG A 102 1.82 25.24 -1.02
N ASP A 103 2.93 25.96 -0.99
CA ASP A 103 2.93 27.43 -1.04
C ASP A 103 2.30 27.98 -2.33
N ALA A 104 2.54 27.34 -3.48
CA ALA A 104 1.95 27.75 -4.75
C ALA A 104 0.42 27.51 -4.75
N GLN A 105 -0.04 26.40 -4.16
CA GLN A 105 -1.47 26.10 -4.02
C GLN A 105 -2.22 27.15 -3.19
N THR A 106 -1.59 27.71 -2.15
CA THR A 106 -2.22 28.77 -1.35
C THR A 106 -2.36 30.09 -2.11
N ARG A 107 -1.51 30.33 -3.11
CA ARG A 107 -1.50 31.57 -3.91
C ARG A 107 -2.39 31.49 -5.14
N ASP A 108 -2.60 30.30 -5.67
CA ASP A 108 -3.40 30.04 -6.86
C ASP A 108 -4.26 28.77 -6.68
N ALA A 109 -5.57 28.98 -6.54
CA ALA A 109 -6.54 27.89 -6.39
C ALA A 109 -6.62 26.98 -7.63
N SER A 110 -6.17 27.45 -8.79
CA SER A 110 -6.13 26.67 -10.05
C SER A 110 -4.82 25.92 -10.25
N PHE A 111 -3.81 26.14 -9.39
CA PHE A 111 -2.48 25.58 -9.56
C PHE A 111 -2.49 24.05 -9.62
N VAL A 112 -3.21 23.39 -8.70
CA VAL A 112 -3.29 21.92 -8.67
C VAL A 112 -3.85 21.39 -9.99
N GLN A 113 -4.94 21.99 -10.48
CA GLN A 113 -5.54 21.58 -11.74
C GLN A 113 -4.58 21.78 -12.92
N ASN A 114 -3.99 22.97 -13.04
CA ASN A 114 -3.25 23.36 -14.24
C ASN A 114 -1.82 22.81 -14.29
N ALA A 115 -1.16 22.70 -13.14
CA ALA A 115 0.26 22.34 -13.04
C ALA A 115 0.50 20.89 -12.62
N VAL A 116 -0.51 20.21 -12.06
CA VAL A 116 -0.39 18.83 -11.57
C VAL A 116 -1.35 17.90 -12.31
N LEU A 117 -2.67 18.10 -12.16
CA LEU A 117 -3.66 17.14 -12.65
C LEU A 117 -3.80 17.14 -14.18
N GLN A 118 -3.80 18.30 -14.84
CA GLN A 118 -3.92 18.38 -16.30
C GLN A 118 -2.71 17.74 -17.01
N PRO A 119 -1.45 18.07 -16.66
CA PRO A 119 -0.29 17.39 -17.25
C PRO A 119 -0.27 15.87 -16.96
N LEU A 120 -0.71 15.46 -15.77
CA LEU A 120 -0.81 14.04 -15.42
C LEU A 120 -1.83 13.33 -16.31
N LYS A 121 -3.02 13.91 -16.50
CA LYS A 121 -4.04 13.38 -17.40
C LYS A 121 -3.51 13.19 -18.82
N ASP A 122 -2.85 14.21 -19.38
CA ASP A 122 -2.36 14.18 -20.76
C ASP A 122 -1.25 13.11 -20.93
N ARG A 123 -0.37 12.97 -19.94
CA ARG A 123 0.65 11.91 -19.94
C ARG A 123 0.02 10.52 -19.83
N ARG A 124 -0.93 10.32 -18.91
CA ARG A 124 -1.63 9.05 -18.73
C ARG A 124 -2.39 8.61 -19.97
N ALA A 125 -3.04 9.54 -20.67
CA ALA A 125 -3.74 9.23 -21.92
C ALA A 125 -2.80 8.59 -22.95
N ASN A 126 -1.59 9.14 -23.13
CA ASN A 126 -0.61 8.57 -24.06
C ASN A 126 -0.18 7.14 -23.66
N ILE A 127 -0.06 6.85 -22.36
CA ILE A 127 0.29 5.50 -21.89
C ILE A 127 -0.86 4.52 -22.13
N ILE A 128 -2.09 4.96 -21.86
CA ILE A 128 -3.29 4.15 -22.10
C ILE A 128 -3.43 3.83 -23.59
N ASP A 129 -3.16 4.78 -24.48
CA ASP A 129 -3.14 4.55 -25.93
C ASP A 129 -2.08 3.48 -26.31
N ARG A 130 -0.91 3.49 -25.66
CA ARG A 130 0.13 2.46 -25.87
C ARG A 130 -0.34 1.08 -25.39
N ILE A 131 -0.95 0.99 -24.20
CA ILE A 131 -1.51 -0.27 -23.69
C ILE A 131 -2.52 -0.85 -24.69
N GLN A 132 -3.45 -0.03 -25.18
CA GLN A 132 -4.41 -0.45 -26.20
C GLN A 132 -3.72 -0.92 -27.49
N LEU A 133 -2.69 -0.20 -27.94
CA LEU A 133 -1.92 -0.56 -29.12
C LEU A 133 -1.22 -1.91 -28.94
N GLU A 134 -0.57 -2.16 -27.80
CA GLU A 134 0.14 -3.43 -27.57
C GLU A 134 -0.81 -4.62 -27.52
N ILE A 135 -1.98 -4.46 -26.91
CA ILE A 135 -3.03 -5.49 -26.92
C ILE A 135 -3.53 -5.75 -28.34
N THR A 136 -3.85 -4.70 -29.10
CA THR A 136 -4.46 -4.84 -30.45
C THR A 136 -3.47 -5.31 -31.50
N ARG A 137 -2.19 -4.95 -31.39
CA ARG A 137 -1.09 -5.37 -32.29
C ARG A 137 -0.92 -6.89 -32.34
N VAL A 138 -1.18 -7.58 -31.23
CA VAL A 138 -1.11 -9.05 -31.13
C VAL A 138 -2.46 -9.74 -31.34
N GLY A 139 -3.48 -8.99 -31.78
CA GLY A 139 -4.82 -9.51 -32.08
C GLY A 139 -5.76 -9.61 -30.88
N GLY A 140 -5.41 -9.00 -29.74
CA GLY A 140 -6.32 -8.83 -28.60
C GLY A 140 -7.34 -7.71 -28.81
N SER A 141 -8.22 -7.52 -27.84
CA SER A 141 -9.17 -6.41 -27.81
C SER A 141 -9.07 -5.70 -26.46
N ALA A 142 -8.65 -4.44 -26.47
CA ALA A 142 -8.61 -3.63 -25.28
C ALA A 142 -10.03 -3.10 -24.96
N PRO A 143 -10.40 -2.92 -23.68
CA PRO A 143 -11.68 -2.31 -23.33
C PRO A 143 -11.81 -0.86 -23.86
N ASP A 144 -12.94 -0.53 -24.49
CA ASP A 144 -13.23 0.84 -24.96
C ASP A 144 -13.29 1.86 -23.81
N SER A 145 -13.47 1.40 -22.57
CA SER A 145 -13.56 2.25 -21.38
C SER A 145 -12.21 2.82 -20.93
N LEU A 146 -11.08 2.34 -21.45
CA LEU A 146 -9.75 2.72 -20.95
C LEU A 146 -9.47 4.23 -21.15
N ASP A 147 -9.92 4.84 -22.24
CA ASP A 147 -9.70 6.28 -22.52
C ASP A 147 -10.27 7.17 -21.41
N GLY A 148 -11.35 6.70 -20.75
CA GLY A 148 -11.98 7.39 -19.63
C GLY A 148 -11.14 7.40 -18.34
N LEU A 149 -10.10 6.56 -18.26
CA LEU A 149 -9.30 6.34 -17.05
C LEU A 149 -8.08 7.26 -16.93
N ALA A 150 -7.85 8.12 -17.93
CA ALA A 150 -6.74 9.07 -17.92
C ALA A 150 -6.90 10.17 -16.86
N THR A 151 -8.14 10.56 -16.54
CA THR A 151 -8.42 11.68 -15.64
C THR A 151 -8.15 11.31 -14.20
N CYS A 152 -7.38 12.15 -13.50
CA CYS A 152 -7.14 12.06 -12.06
C CYS A 152 -7.82 13.22 -11.32
N THR A 153 -8.10 13.01 -10.04
CA THR A 153 -8.70 14.00 -9.14
C THR A 153 -7.80 14.26 -7.93
N GLY A 154 -7.96 15.43 -7.32
CA GLY A 154 -7.35 15.72 -6.03
C GLY A 154 -8.26 15.30 -4.89
N GLN A 155 -7.74 14.56 -3.92
CA GLN A 155 -8.50 14.10 -2.75
C GLN A 155 -8.01 14.72 -1.44
N ALA A 156 -8.91 14.93 -0.49
CA ALA A 156 -8.57 15.30 0.89
C ALA A 156 -8.13 14.07 1.70
N VAL A 157 -7.56 14.25 2.90
CA VAL A 157 -7.09 13.15 3.78
C VAL A 157 -8.22 12.36 4.46
N GLU A 158 -9.49 12.61 4.12
CA GLU A 158 -10.59 11.88 4.78
C GLU A 158 -10.53 10.40 4.37
N GLN A 159 -10.33 9.51 5.35
CA GLN A 159 -10.26 8.07 5.09
C GLN A 159 -11.58 7.57 4.48
N PRO A 160 -11.53 6.71 3.45
CA PRO A 160 -12.74 6.07 2.93
C PRO A 160 -13.37 5.22 4.02
N GLN A 161 -14.61 5.55 4.41
CA GLN A 161 -15.33 4.78 5.44
C GLN A 161 -15.55 3.34 4.96
N THR A 162 -15.19 2.36 5.80
CA THR A 162 -15.66 0.99 5.64
C THR A 162 -17.16 0.96 5.92
N ASN A 163 -17.95 0.60 4.91
CA ASN A 163 -19.38 0.38 5.11
C ASN A 163 -19.58 -0.92 5.90
N ASP A 164 -19.65 -0.82 7.22
CA ASP A 164 -20.23 -1.88 8.05
C ASP A 164 -21.69 -2.09 7.61
N GLY A 165 -21.96 -3.29 7.10
CA GLY A 165 -23.19 -3.62 6.39
C GLY A 165 -24.46 -3.26 7.15
N GLN A 166 -25.19 -2.27 6.63
CA GLN A 166 -26.62 -2.11 6.86
C GLN A 166 -27.34 -2.27 5.53
N ALA A 167 -28.00 -3.43 5.37
CA ALA A 167 -28.85 -3.71 4.23
C ALA A 167 -30.07 -2.77 4.21
N GLY A 168 -30.26 -2.09 3.07
CA GLY A 168 -31.55 -1.73 2.48
C GLY A 168 -32.38 -0.64 3.17
N ASP A 169 -32.48 0.52 2.54
CA ASP A 169 -33.77 0.89 1.93
C ASP A 169 -33.55 1.86 0.76
N GLY A 170 -34.10 1.49 -0.39
CA GLY A 170 -34.06 2.30 -1.59
C GLY A 170 -35.10 3.41 -1.52
N GLN A 171 -34.73 4.61 -1.97
CA GLN A 171 -35.71 5.59 -2.41
C GLN A 171 -35.13 6.45 -3.53
N ASN A 172 -35.68 6.21 -4.72
CA ASN A 172 -35.58 7.05 -5.90
C ASN A 172 -35.95 8.50 -5.58
N GLY A 173 -35.12 9.43 -6.04
CA GLY A 173 -35.46 10.84 -6.21
C GLY A 173 -35.01 11.27 -7.59
N ASP A 174 -35.88 11.08 -8.58
CA ASP A 174 -35.82 11.77 -9.86
C ASP A 174 -35.82 13.29 -9.60
N ASP A 175 -34.86 14.02 -10.14
CA ASP A 175 -35.06 15.42 -10.45
C ASP A 175 -34.58 15.71 -11.88
N GLN A 176 -35.58 15.89 -12.72
CA GLN A 176 -35.52 16.40 -14.07
C GLN A 176 -35.13 17.88 -14.01
N ASN A 177 -34.20 18.32 -14.85
CA ASN A 177 -34.31 19.66 -15.40
C ASN A 177 -33.87 19.67 -16.87
N GLN A 178 -34.87 19.80 -17.73
CA GLN A 178 -34.72 20.11 -19.14
C GLN A 178 -34.59 21.62 -19.33
N GLY A 179 -33.79 22.01 -20.33
CA GLY A 179 -34.16 23.10 -21.23
C GLY A 179 -33.09 24.16 -21.44
N GLY A 180 -32.60 24.24 -22.68
CA GLY A 180 -31.98 25.45 -23.21
C GLY A 180 -30.95 25.21 -24.29
N ASP A 181 -31.40 24.81 -25.49
CA ASP A 181 -30.65 24.94 -26.74
C ASP A 181 -30.14 26.39 -26.93
N ASP A 182 -28.91 26.55 -27.41
CA ASP A 182 -28.65 27.52 -28.48
C ASP A 182 -27.43 27.11 -29.30
N GLN A 183 -27.69 26.96 -30.59
CA GLN A 183 -26.73 26.68 -31.66
C GLN A 183 -26.01 27.98 -32.03
N ASN A 184 -24.69 27.94 -32.20
CA ASN A 184 -24.08 28.57 -33.36
C ASN A 184 -22.67 28.06 -33.63
N ALA A 185 -22.50 27.53 -34.83
CA ALA A 185 -21.24 27.23 -35.46
C ALA A 185 -20.65 28.50 -36.06
N GLU A 186 -19.32 28.68 -35.99
CA GLU A 186 -18.50 29.25 -37.06
C GLU A 186 -17.01 29.18 -36.69
N SER A 187 -16.26 28.37 -37.44
CA SER A 187 -14.82 28.57 -37.65
C SER A 187 -14.62 29.83 -38.52
N PRO A 188 -13.47 30.54 -38.43
CA PRO A 188 -12.36 30.16 -39.31
C PRO A 188 -10.94 30.39 -38.71
N ALA A 189 -10.00 29.53 -39.11
CA ALA A 189 -8.57 29.82 -39.23
C ALA A 189 -8.31 30.53 -40.59
N PRO A 190 -7.16 31.16 -40.92
CA PRO A 190 -5.80 30.86 -40.43
C PRO A 190 -4.85 32.07 -40.21
N GLY A 191 -3.66 31.80 -39.67
CA GLY A 191 -2.54 32.74 -39.65
C GLY A 191 -1.25 32.05 -39.21
N GLU A 192 -0.39 31.74 -40.17
CA GLU A 192 0.99 31.31 -39.99
C GLU A 192 1.84 32.48 -39.48
N ASP A 193 2.73 32.26 -38.50
CA ASP A 193 4.06 32.86 -38.53
C ASP A 193 5.08 31.99 -37.80
N THR A 194 6.24 31.88 -38.43
CA THR A 194 7.40 31.08 -38.10
C THR A 194 8.40 31.88 -37.26
N GLY A 195 9.01 31.26 -36.26
CA GLY A 195 10.16 31.84 -35.56
C GLY A 195 10.66 30.91 -34.48
N GLY A 196 11.60 30.04 -34.83
CA GLY A 196 12.39 29.29 -33.87
C GLY A 196 13.44 30.19 -33.22
N ASP A 197 13.80 29.86 -31.98
CA ASP A 197 15.12 30.11 -31.42
C ASP A 197 15.38 29.08 -30.31
N ASP A 198 16.33 28.19 -30.60
CA ASP A 198 17.11 27.42 -29.63
C ASP A 198 17.93 28.38 -28.76
N ALA A 199 17.86 28.22 -27.44
CA ALA A 199 18.96 28.60 -26.54
C ALA A 199 18.87 27.79 -25.26
N GLY A 200 19.89 26.96 -25.04
CA GLY A 200 20.01 26.08 -23.88
C GLY A 200 20.25 26.84 -22.57
N GLY A 201 19.83 26.18 -21.50
CA GLY A 201 20.18 26.53 -20.13
C GLY A 201 20.47 25.24 -19.39
N ASP A 202 21.75 24.92 -19.26
CA ASP A 202 22.27 24.02 -18.24
C ASP A 202 21.80 24.55 -16.88
N ASP A 203 21.10 23.75 -16.09
CA ASP A 203 21.07 24.00 -14.65
C ASP A 203 21.37 22.71 -13.88
N ALA A 204 22.37 22.85 -13.04
CA ALA A 204 23.05 21.80 -12.33
C ALA A 204 22.16 21.28 -11.20
N GLY A 205 22.27 19.97 -10.93
CA GLY A 205 21.62 19.33 -9.79
C GLY A 205 22.02 20.00 -8.48
N GLU A 206 21.09 20.78 -7.91
CA GLU A 206 21.13 21.16 -6.52
C GLU A 206 20.54 20.02 -5.69
N ALA A 207 21.40 19.42 -4.86
CA ALA A 207 21.00 18.44 -3.86
C ALA A 207 19.97 19.09 -2.91
N ALA A 208 18.81 18.43 -2.79
CA ALA A 208 17.76 18.82 -1.86
C ALA A 208 18.32 18.87 -0.42
N PRO A 209 17.97 19.89 0.38
CA PRO A 209 18.42 19.99 1.76
C PRO A 209 17.84 18.84 2.60
N PRO A 210 18.54 18.40 3.67
CA PRO A 210 18.09 17.31 4.52
C PRO A 210 16.74 17.66 5.17
N VAL A 211 15.74 16.82 4.92
CA VAL A 211 14.41 16.93 5.49
C VAL A 211 14.50 16.61 6.98
N ASN A 212 14.31 17.63 7.81
CA ASN A 212 14.38 17.53 9.26
C ASN A 212 13.04 17.02 9.81
N GLY A 213 12.93 15.72 10.07
CA GLY A 213 12.11 15.12 11.14
C GLY A 213 10.62 15.46 11.28
N GLY A 214 9.97 16.01 10.26
CA GLY A 214 8.52 16.25 10.25
C GLY A 214 7.95 15.85 8.90
N GLN A 215 7.08 14.84 8.89
CA GLN A 215 6.36 14.37 7.70
C GLN A 215 5.58 15.53 7.07
N GLY A 216 6.15 16.11 6.01
CA GLY A 216 5.44 16.97 5.10
C GLY A 216 4.47 16.14 4.27
N GLY A 217 3.31 15.80 4.83
CA GLY A 217 2.16 15.28 4.08
C GLY A 217 2.13 13.78 3.76
N ASN A 218 3.17 12.99 4.06
CA ASN A 218 3.21 11.56 3.67
C ASN A 218 2.52 10.57 4.62
N GLY A 219 1.91 11.03 5.71
CA GLY A 219 1.30 10.17 6.74
C GLY A 219 2.29 9.20 7.43
N PRO A 220 1.83 8.37 8.38
CA PRO A 220 0.49 8.37 8.99
C PRO A 220 0.29 9.54 9.97
N SER A 221 -0.96 9.93 10.19
CA SER A 221 -1.35 10.97 11.17
C SER A 221 -1.86 10.34 12.47
N ALA A 222 -2.12 11.15 13.50
CA ALA A 222 -2.69 10.65 14.76
C ALA A 222 -4.04 9.93 14.56
N ASP A 223 -4.84 10.36 13.59
CA ASP A 223 -6.13 9.73 13.27
C ASP A 223 -5.99 8.33 12.66
N ASP A 224 -4.80 7.96 12.20
CA ASP A 224 -4.52 6.60 11.70
C ASP A 224 -4.24 5.62 12.85
N PHE A 225 -4.13 6.09 14.10
CA PHE A 225 -3.86 5.26 15.27
C PHE A 225 -5.04 5.24 16.23
N VAL A 226 -5.28 4.08 16.86
CA VAL A 226 -6.32 3.93 17.88
C VAL A 226 -5.84 3.06 19.03
N ASP A 227 -6.13 3.45 20.27
CA ASP A 227 -5.95 2.58 21.43
C ASP A 227 -6.93 1.40 21.31
N ILE A 228 -6.37 0.21 21.05
CA ILE A 228 -7.15 -1.00 20.81
C ILE A 228 -8.05 -1.38 22.00
N THR A 229 -7.70 -0.94 23.22
CA THR A 229 -8.47 -1.23 24.43
C THR A 229 -9.79 -0.45 24.51
N THR A 230 -9.90 0.64 23.73
CA THR A 230 -11.08 1.50 23.65
C THR A 230 -12.06 1.06 22.56
N VAL A 231 -11.61 0.21 21.63
CA VAL A 231 -12.40 -0.25 20.50
C VAL A 231 -13.37 -1.35 20.96
N GLN A 232 -14.63 -1.25 20.53
CA GLN A 232 -15.62 -2.29 20.82
C GLN A 232 -15.24 -3.59 20.11
N ALA A 233 -15.59 -4.72 20.71
CA ALA A 233 -15.29 -6.02 20.12
C ALA A 233 -16.00 -6.17 18.78
N ASN A 234 -15.21 -6.27 17.70
CA ASN A 234 -15.66 -6.39 16.33
C ASN A 234 -15.03 -7.60 15.60
N ALA A 235 -14.14 -8.35 16.26
CA ALA A 235 -13.40 -9.42 15.60
C ALA A 235 -14.34 -10.48 15.04
N GLN A 236 -14.40 -10.53 13.71
CA GLN A 236 -14.71 -11.74 12.98
C GLN A 236 -13.35 -12.40 12.70
N LEU A 237 -13.18 -13.68 13.10
CA LEU A 237 -11.95 -14.40 12.82
C LEU A 237 -11.92 -14.71 11.32
N GLY A 238 -11.16 -13.91 10.58
CA GLY A 238 -11.05 -13.98 9.13
C GLY A 238 -11.63 -12.74 8.43
N VAL A 239 -11.24 -12.53 7.18
CA VAL A 239 -11.73 -11.40 6.39
C VAL A 239 -13.09 -11.78 5.81
N GLY A 240 -14.14 -11.18 6.35
CA GLY A 240 -15.52 -11.60 6.12
C GLY A 240 -15.73 -13.07 6.52
N ALA A 241 -16.27 -13.87 5.59
CA ALA A 241 -16.54 -15.30 5.81
C ALA A 241 -15.34 -16.23 5.49
N ASN A 242 -14.17 -15.68 5.15
CA ASN A 242 -12.98 -16.47 4.85
C ASN A 242 -12.31 -16.99 6.13
N GLY A 243 -11.75 -18.19 6.11
CA GLY A 243 -11.11 -18.78 7.30
C GLY A 243 -12.10 -19.24 8.38
N LEU A 244 -13.41 -19.21 8.10
CA LEU A 244 -14.43 -19.73 9.00
C LEU A 244 -14.10 -21.18 9.39
N PRO A 245 -14.09 -21.50 10.70
CA PRO A 245 -13.84 -22.86 11.15
C PRO A 245 -14.91 -23.80 10.57
N ALA A 246 -14.47 -24.93 10.00
CA ALA A 246 -15.39 -25.92 9.43
C ALA A 246 -16.50 -26.29 10.43
N ASN A 247 -17.75 -26.11 10.02
CA ASN A 247 -18.93 -26.17 10.89
C ASN A 247 -19.70 -27.52 10.78
N GLY A 248 -19.17 -28.53 10.09
CA GLY A 248 -19.89 -29.78 9.84
C GLY A 248 -19.03 -30.95 9.34
N ARG A 249 -19.69 -32.03 8.85
CA ARG A 249 -19.08 -33.31 8.43
C ARG A 249 -18.36 -33.27 7.07
N SER A 250 -18.49 -32.19 6.28
CA SER A 250 -17.97 -32.09 4.90
C SER A 250 -16.80 -31.11 4.72
N GLY A 251 -16.51 -30.26 5.72
CA GLY A 251 -15.40 -29.30 5.69
C GLY A 251 -14.18 -29.78 6.45
N SER A 252 -12.99 -29.34 6.02
CA SER A 252 -11.74 -29.70 6.66
C SER A 252 -11.42 -28.80 7.86
N LYS A 253 -11.07 -29.41 9.00
CA LYS A 253 -10.44 -28.74 10.16
C LYS A 253 -8.91 -28.84 10.15
N GLY A 254 -8.35 -29.43 9.10
CA GLY A 254 -6.94 -29.69 8.98
C GLY A 254 -6.14 -28.42 8.65
N THR A 255 -4.89 -28.42 9.04
CA THR A 255 -3.98 -27.28 8.84
C THR A 255 -2.59 -27.78 8.48
N PHE A 256 -1.88 -27.04 7.66
CA PHE A 256 -0.47 -27.25 7.38
C PHE A 256 0.30 -25.97 7.66
N THR A 257 1.37 -26.02 8.44
CA THR A 257 2.18 -24.83 8.77
C THR A 257 3.58 -24.99 8.21
N THR A 258 3.99 -24.09 7.33
CA THR A 258 5.39 -23.99 6.89
C THR A 258 6.14 -23.00 7.79
N LYS A 259 7.46 -23.17 7.90
CA LYS A 259 8.33 -22.36 8.76
C LYS A 259 9.49 -21.82 7.94
N CYS A 260 9.40 -20.56 7.53
CA CYS A 260 10.38 -19.92 6.64
C CYS A 260 11.15 -18.77 7.30
N GLY A 261 10.97 -18.59 8.60
CA GLY A 261 11.64 -17.53 9.37
C GLY A 261 10.93 -16.19 9.26
N THR A 262 11.64 -15.13 9.63
CA THR A 262 11.13 -13.76 9.72
C THR A 262 11.99 -12.80 8.90
N ASN A 263 12.54 -13.27 7.78
CA ASN A 263 13.49 -12.53 6.95
C ASN A 263 14.77 -12.07 7.69
N GLY A 264 15.35 -12.92 8.54
CA GLY A 264 16.58 -12.57 9.29
C GLY A 264 17.87 -12.54 8.46
N ASN A 265 17.75 -12.69 7.15
CA ASN A 265 18.83 -12.60 6.17
C ASN A 265 18.67 -11.39 5.24
N ASP A 266 17.76 -10.47 5.58
CA ASP A 266 17.55 -9.20 4.88
C ASP A 266 17.27 -9.37 3.38
N ASN A 267 16.48 -10.39 3.01
CA ASN A 267 15.98 -10.54 1.65
C ASN A 267 14.81 -9.59 1.44
N HIS A 268 15.10 -8.39 0.97
CA HIS A 268 14.10 -7.39 0.59
C HIS A 268 14.55 -6.60 -0.63
N ASN A 269 13.60 -6.12 -1.41
CA ASN A 269 13.81 -5.18 -2.50
C ASN A 269 12.48 -4.49 -2.84
N THR A 270 12.53 -3.62 -3.84
CA THR A 270 11.44 -2.74 -4.24
C THR A 270 10.78 -3.21 -5.53
N ASP A 271 11.12 -4.42 -6.00
CA ASP A 271 10.60 -5.01 -7.22
C ASP A 271 9.30 -5.76 -6.92
N ASN A 272 8.45 -5.92 -7.94
CA ASN A 272 7.25 -6.73 -7.81
C ASN A 272 7.16 -7.75 -8.95
N VAL A 273 7.61 -8.98 -8.67
CA VAL A 273 7.65 -10.09 -9.64
C VAL A 273 6.25 -10.61 -10.04
N ILE A 274 5.17 -10.14 -9.39
CA ILE A 274 3.79 -10.47 -9.80
C ILE A 274 3.20 -9.32 -10.63
N VAL A 275 3.15 -8.10 -10.09
CA VAL A 275 2.42 -6.96 -10.68
C VAL A 275 3.22 -6.22 -11.76
N ALA A 276 4.55 -6.21 -11.64
CA ALA A 276 5.43 -5.46 -12.53
C ALA A 276 6.66 -6.29 -12.92
N PRO A 277 6.47 -7.50 -13.48
CA PRO A 277 7.60 -8.33 -13.91
C PRO A 277 8.44 -7.60 -14.96
N GLY A 278 9.76 -7.67 -14.81
CA GLY A 278 10.74 -6.98 -15.65
C GLY A 278 10.98 -5.51 -15.28
N VAL A 279 10.28 -4.97 -14.28
CA VAL A 279 10.40 -3.57 -13.85
C VAL A 279 11.01 -3.49 -12.45
N THR A 280 12.21 -2.90 -12.38
CA THR A 280 12.84 -2.59 -11.09
C THR A 280 12.11 -1.45 -10.39
N ASN A 281 12.02 -1.47 -9.06
CA ASN A 281 11.21 -0.52 -8.28
C ASN A 281 9.72 -0.50 -8.67
N GLY A 282 9.22 -1.58 -9.30
CA GLY A 282 7.82 -1.67 -9.70
C GLY A 282 6.82 -1.64 -8.54
N ALA A 283 7.27 -1.87 -7.30
CA ALA A 283 6.43 -1.72 -6.12
C ALA A 283 6.36 -0.28 -5.59
N HIS A 284 7.37 0.57 -5.84
CA HIS A 284 7.55 1.89 -5.20
C HIS A 284 7.64 1.85 -3.65
N HIS A 285 7.82 0.67 -3.08
CA HIS A 285 7.98 0.43 -1.66
C HIS A 285 8.72 -0.88 -1.43
N LEU A 286 9.27 -1.09 -0.23
CA LEU A 286 10.10 -2.25 0.06
C LEU A 286 9.25 -3.45 0.53
N HIS A 287 9.52 -4.63 -0.01
CA HIS A 287 8.93 -5.91 0.42
C HIS A 287 9.95 -6.77 1.16
N ASP A 288 9.55 -7.35 2.29
CA ASP A 288 10.26 -8.46 2.94
C ASP A 288 9.88 -9.79 2.29
N TYR A 289 10.86 -10.66 2.00
CA TYR A 289 10.63 -12.00 1.46
C TYR A 289 11.06 -13.09 2.44
N VAL A 290 10.26 -14.16 2.54
CA VAL A 290 10.68 -15.43 3.14
C VAL A 290 10.37 -16.60 2.20
N GLY A 291 11.05 -17.72 2.40
CA GLY A 291 10.97 -18.87 1.51
C GLY A 291 11.94 -18.70 0.36
N ASN A 292 11.45 -18.51 -0.86
CA ASN A 292 12.26 -18.33 -2.07
C ASN A 292 13.35 -17.26 -1.89
N GLN A 293 14.54 -17.47 -2.45
CA GLN A 293 15.69 -16.57 -2.33
C GLN A 293 16.08 -15.84 -3.63
N ASN A 294 15.32 -16.02 -4.71
CA ASN A 294 15.56 -15.39 -6.02
C ASN A 294 14.38 -14.48 -6.41
N ASN A 295 13.92 -13.62 -5.50
CA ASN A 295 12.82 -12.70 -5.79
C ASN A 295 13.39 -11.37 -6.29
N ASP A 296 13.42 -11.13 -7.59
CA ASP A 296 13.73 -9.84 -8.19
C ASP A 296 12.83 -9.59 -9.40
N ALA A 297 12.88 -8.39 -9.97
CA ALA A 297 12.07 -8.02 -11.13
C ALA A 297 12.22 -8.97 -12.32
N PHE A 298 13.35 -9.65 -12.48
CA PHE A 298 13.68 -10.45 -13.67
C PHE A 298 13.58 -11.96 -13.43
N ALA A 299 13.18 -12.39 -12.23
CA ALA A 299 13.09 -13.79 -11.89
C ALA A 299 12.02 -14.52 -12.72
N SER A 300 12.45 -15.56 -13.45
CA SER A 300 11.54 -16.45 -14.17
C SER A 300 10.94 -17.51 -13.24
N ASP A 301 9.90 -18.22 -13.72
CA ASP A 301 9.36 -19.39 -13.03
C ASP A 301 10.43 -20.48 -12.84
N GLU A 302 11.35 -20.61 -13.80
CA GLU A 302 12.50 -21.52 -13.70
C GLU A 302 13.48 -21.10 -12.61
N ASP A 303 13.79 -19.80 -12.50
CA ASP A 303 14.67 -19.26 -11.46
C ASP A 303 14.07 -19.46 -10.07
N LEU A 304 12.77 -19.17 -9.92
CA LEU A 304 12.04 -19.38 -8.67
C LEU A 304 11.97 -20.87 -8.30
N ALA A 305 11.71 -21.76 -9.26
CA ALA A 305 11.73 -23.20 -9.02
C ALA A 305 13.13 -23.75 -8.65
N ALA A 306 14.19 -23.15 -9.19
CA ALA A 306 15.57 -23.54 -8.92
C ALA A 306 16.12 -22.94 -7.60
N ALA A 307 15.54 -21.85 -7.10
CA ALA A 307 16.03 -21.07 -5.97
C ALA A 307 16.24 -21.87 -4.67
N ASP A 308 17.17 -21.40 -3.84
CA ASP A 308 17.26 -21.82 -2.45
C ASP A 308 16.04 -21.34 -1.64
N THR A 309 15.85 -21.88 -0.44
CA THR A 309 14.72 -21.51 0.43
C THR A 309 15.10 -21.40 1.91
N THR A 310 14.59 -20.37 2.59
CA THR A 310 14.68 -20.25 4.07
C THR A 310 13.70 -21.18 4.79
N CYS A 311 12.78 -21.84 4.09
CA CYS A 311 11.84 -22.77 4.67
C CYS A 311 12.53 -24.02 5.23
N GLN A 312 12.19 -24.42 6.46
CA GLN A 312 12.70 -25.66 7.07
C GLN A 312 12.39 -26.89 6.19
N ASN A 313 11.22 -26.90 5.53
CA ASN A 313 10.89 -27.87 4.51
C ASN A 313 11.46 -27.41 3.17
N GLN A 314 12.57 -28.00 2.74
CA GLN A 314 13.24 -27.66 1.47
C GLN A 314 12.44 -28.02 0.22
N GLY A 315 11.32 -28.75 0.37
CA GLY A 315 10.33 -28.93 -0.69
C GLY A 315 9.30 -27.80 -0.78
N ASP A 316 9.51 -26.69 -0.07
CA ASP A 316 8.77 -25.43 -0.15
C ASP A 316 9.72 -24.34 -0.65
N LYS A 317 9.66 -24.05 -1.95
CA LYS A 317 10.41 -22.95 -2.58
C LYS A 317 9.51 -21.75 -2.86
N SER A 318 8.32 -21.71 -2.24
CA SER A 318 7.35 -20.66 -2.48
C SER A 318 7.88 -19.32 -2.01
N SER A 319 7.47 -18.25 -2.68
CA SER A 319 7.73 -16.88 -2.24
C SER A 319 6.56 -16.40 -1.38
N TYR A 320 6.86 -15.86 -0.21
CA TYR A 320 5.90 -15.20 0.68
C TYR A 320 6.44 -13.81 0.98
N PHE A 321 5.70 -12.77 0.65
CA PHE A 321 6.21 -11.42 0.82
C PHE A 321 5.14 -10.39 1.15
N TRP A 322 5.56 -9.34 1.83
CA TRP A 322 4.71 -8.28 2.37
C TRP A 322 5.49 -6.97 2.45
N PRO A 323 4.80 -5.82 2.37
CA PRO A 323 5.46 -4.53 2.54
C PRO A 323 6.03 -4.44 3.96
N VAL A 324 7.25 -3.90 4.05
CA VAL A 324 7.91 -3.75 5.35
C VAL A 324 7.13 -2.83 6.29
N LEU A 325 7.34 -3.00 7.59
CA LEU A 325 6.89 -2.06 8.59
C LEU A 325 8.07 -1.17 8.99
N ARG A 326 7.88 0.14 9.07
CA ARG A 326 8.93 1.07 9.53
C ARG A 326 8.56 1.72 10.83
N LEU A 327 9.57 1.90 11.68
CA LEU A 327 9.49 2.84 12.80
C LEU A 327 9.98 4.21 12.34
N GLN A 328 9.10 5.21 12.44
CA GLN A 328 9.34 6.59 12.01
C GLN A 328 9.67 7.49 13.20
N ASP A 329 10.72 7.14 13.94
CA ASP A 329 11.23 7.89 15.11
C ASP A 329 12.33 8.92 14.74
N GLY A 330 12.49 9.20 13.45
CA GLY A 330 13.56 10.04 12.90
C GLY A 330 14.86 9.28 12.60
N SER A 331 14.91 7.98 12.87
CA SER A 331 15.98 7.12 12.35
C SER A 331 15.89 6.94 10.83
N GLN A 332 17.00 6.53 10.23
CA GLN A 332 17.12 6.24 8.80
C GLN A 332 17.63 4.81 8.63
N ASP A 333 17.29 4.20 7.50
CA ASP A 333 17.81 2.90 7.08
C ASP A 333 18.65 3.00 5.79
N PHE A 334 19.15 1.87 5.28
CA PHE A 334 20.05 1.81 4.13
C PHE A 334 19.49 2.43 2.84
N ASP A 335 18.17 2.51 2.72
CA ASP A 335 17.43 2.93 1.53
C ASP A 335 16.89 4.37 1.60
N GLN A 336 17.30 5.15 2.60
CA GLN A 336 16.84 6.53 2.80
C GLN A 336 17.01 7.46 1.58
N ASN A 337 17.97 7.17 0.69
CA ASN A 337 18.23 7.95 -0.52
C ASN A 337 18.00 7.16 -1.82
N ASN A 338 17.29 6.04 -1.74
CA ASN A 338 17.04 5.16 -2.88
C ASN A 338 15.55 5.13 -3.24
N ALA A 339 15.26 4.72 -4.48
CA ALA A 339 13.92 4.36 -4.94
C ALA A 339 13.34 3.24 -4.06
N GLY A 340 12.03 3.26 -3.85
CA GLY A 340 11.25 2.43 -2.93
C GLY A 340 11.49 2.73 -1.45
N GLY A 341 12.54 3.48 -1.12
CA GLY A 341 12.83 4.00 0.21
C GLY A 341 12.51 5.49 0.31
N GLY A 342 13.47 6.26 0.83
CA GLY A 342 13.21 7.64 1.23
C GLY A 342 12.95 8.63 0.08
N THR A 343 13.31 8.31 -1.18
CA THR A 343 12.93 9.18 -2.32
C THR A 343 11.43 9.17 -2.59
N GLU A 344 10.75 8.11 -2.18
CA GLU A 344 9.30 7.92 -2.25
C GLU A 344 8.66 8.11 -0.85
N GLY A 345 9.44 8.59 0.12
CA GLY A 345 8.92 8.92 1.45
C GLY A 345 8.67 7.71 2.34
N ASN A 346 9.05 6.49 1.92
CA ASN A 346 9.22 5.34 2.81
C ASN A 346 10.45 5.59 3.69
N VAL A 347 10.23 6.20 4.86
CA VAL A 347 11.28 6.63 5.79
C VAL A 347 11.18 5.93 7.14
N GLY A 348 12.27 5.97 7.90
CA GLY A 348 12.37 5.27 9.17
C GLY A 348 13.12 3.95 9.07
N LYS A 349 13.35 3.35 10.23
CA LYS A 349 14.03 2.06 10.36
C LYS A 349 13.10 0.92 9.98
N ILE A 350 13.58 0.01 9.15
CA ILE A 350 12.88 -1.21 8.77
C ILE A 350 12.79 -2.14 9.98
N LEU A 351 11.59 -2.67 10.22
CA LEU A 351 11.29 -3.56 11.32
C LEU A 351 11.14 -4.98 10.82
N GLN A 352 12.06 -5.83 11.24
CA GLN A 352 11.93 -7.27 11.05
C GLN A 352 10.82 -7.82 11.95
N PRO A 353 9.92 -8.69 11.45
CA PRO A 353 8.94 -9.36 12.31
C PRO A 353 9.63 -10.16 13.42
N ALA A 354 9.15 -10.03 14.66
CA ALA A 354 9.59 -10.87 15.77
C ALA A 354 9.13 -12.32 15.59
N LYS A 355 7.96 -12.51 14.97
CA LYS A 355 7.40 -13.84 14.63
C LYS A 355 6.63 -13.76 13.31
N ALA A 356 6.78 -14.78 12.49
CA ALA A 356 5.97 -15.00 11.29
C ALA A 356 5.39 -16.42 11.33
N GLN A 357 4.09 -16.53 11.05
CA GLN A 357 3.38 -17.80 10.93
C GLN A 357 2.72 -17.88 9.57
N LEU A 358 3.11 -18.89 8.79
CA LEU A 358 2.58 -19.21 7.47
C LEU A 358 1.76 -20.49 7.57
N LYS A 359 0.44 -20.36 7.54
CA LYS A 359 -0.48 -21.46 7.84
C LYS A 359 -1.49 -21.63 6.72
N PHE A 360 -1.55 -22.82 6.16
CA PHE A 360 -2.54 -23.25 5.21
C PHE A 360 -3.71 -23.92 5.93
N VAL A 361 -4.93 -23.49 5.63
CA VAL A 361 -6.16 -24.05 6.20
C VAL A 361 -7.09 -24.60 5.12
N GLY A 362 -7.99 -25.51 5.52
CA GLY A 362 -8.97 -26.10 4.62
C GLY A 362 -10.17 -25.20 4.32
N ASN A 363 -11.03 -25.68 3.44
CA ASN A 363 -12.31 -25.04 3.12
C ASN A 363 -13.45 -25.58 4.01
N LYS A 364 -14.45 -24.72 4.27
CA LYS A 364 -15.58 -25.00 5.17
C LYS A 364 -16.56 -26.03 4.61
N THR A 365 -16.75 -26.09 3.29
CA THR A 365 -17.79 -26.90 2.65
C THR A 365 -17.26 -28.05 1.80
N ALA A 366 -16.00 -27.98 1.38
CA ALA A 366 -15.37 -28.92 0.45
C ALA A 366 -13.95 -29.31 0.87
N ASN A 367 -13.47 -30.41 0.30
CA ASN A 367 -12.05 -30.75 0.28
C ASN A 367 -11.30 -29.74 -0.60
N VAL A 368 -10.07 -29.42 -0.22
CA VAL A 368 -9.18 -28.59 -1.04
C VAL A 368 -8.44 -29.45 -2.08
N VAL A 369 -8.14 -28.87 -3.23
CA VAL A 369 -7.27 -29.45 -4.27
C VAL A 369 -5.84 -28.90 -4.17
N ALA A 370 -4.89 -29.50 -4.89
CA ALA A 370 -3.53 -29.00 -4.92
C ALA A 370 -3.47 -27.65 -5.66
N MET A 371 -2.75 -26.67 -5.10
CA MET A 371 -2.39 -25.46 -5.85
C MET A 371 -1.39 -25.84 -6.95
N PRO A 372 -1.55 -25.36 -8.20
CA PRO A 372 -0.56 -25.58 -9.24
C PRO A 372 0.72 -24.81 -8.94
N THR A 373 1.86 -25.32 -9.41
CA THR A 373 3.13 -24.58 -9.39
C THR A 373 2.97 -23.24 -10.11
N ALA A 374 3.66 -22.21 -9.62
CA ALA A 374 3.65 -20.85 -10.12
C ALA A 374 2.30 -20.12 -9.97
N LEU A 375 1.36 -20.64 -9.17
CA LEU A 375 0.16 -19.90 -8.77
C LEU A 375 0.56 -18.63 -8.02
N ARG A 376 0.16 -17.47 -8.54
CA ARG A 376 0.42 -16.14 -7.98
C ARG A 376 -0.83 -15.59 -7.33
N ILE A 377 -0.78 -15.16 -6.08
CA ILE A 377 -1.94 -14.55 -5.42
C ILE A 377 -1.51 -13.27 -4.73
N ILE A 378 -2.24 -12.21 -5.00
CA ILE A 378 -2.15 -10.93 -4.29
C ILE A 378 -3.40 -10.76 -3.45
N THR A 379 -3.21 -10.30 -2.23
CA THR A 379 -4.32 -10.02 -1.33
C THR A 379 -4.10 -8.71 -0.58
N GLY A 380 -5.15 -7.92 -0.41
CA GLY A 380 -5.03 -6.50 -0.09
C GLY A 380 -4.79 -5.65 -1.33
N ASP A 381 -4.55 -4.36 -1.10
CA ASP A 381 -4.32 -3.39 -2.16
C ASP A 381 -3.42 -2.25 -1.66
N ALA A 382 -2.21 -2.16 -2.22
CA ALA A 382 -1.24 -1.10 -1.92
C ALA A 382 -1.74 0.31 -2.28
N LYS A 383 -2.83 0.40 -3.04
CA LYS A 383 -3.47 1.63 -3.49
C LYS A 383 -4.87 1.83 -2.89
N ALA A 384 -5.25 1.06 -1.87
CA ALA A 384 -6.62 1.06 -1.32
C ALA A 384 -7.11 2.43 -0.84
N PHE A 385 -6.21 3.32 -0.41
CA PHE A 385 -6.61 4.65 0.05
C PHE A 385 -7.18 5.50 -1.10
N VAL A 386 -6.60 5.40 -2.29
CA VAL A 386 -7.03 6.16 -3.47
C VAL A 386 -8.02 5.37 -4.33
N ASN A 387 -7.81 4.06 -4.51
CA ASN A 387 -8.68 3.17 -5.30
C ASN A 387 -10.02 2.85 -4.60
N GLY A 388 -10.10 3.08 -3.28
CA GLY A 388 -11.20 2.64 -2.43
C GLY A 388 -11.05 1.19 -1.95
N ASN A 389 -11.98 0.77 -1.11
CA ASN A 389 -11.77 -0.38 -0.21
C ASN A 389 -12.14 -1.74 -0.83
N ALA A 390 -12.46 -1.81 -2.12
CA ALA A 390 -12.99 -3.03 -2.74
C ALA A 390 -12.01 -4.22 -2.67
N ASN A 391 -10.71 -3.93 -2.76
CA ASN A 391 -9.64 -4.93 -2.67
C ASN A 391 -8.87 -4.88 -1.35
N ALA A 392 -9.23 -3.98 -0.43
CA ALA A 392 -8.59 -3.88 0.88
C ALA A 392 -8.80 -5.17 1.67
N ASN A 393 -7.76 -5.63 2.36
CA ASN A 393 -7.78 -6.89 3.10
C ASN A 393 -6.92 -6.81 4.36
N THR A 394 -7.12 -5.73 5.09
CA THR A 394 -6.25 -5.30 6.17
C THR A 394 -6.80 -5.77 7.50
N ASN A 395 -5.96 -6.39 8.34
CA ASN A 395 -6.36 -6.78 9.69
C ASN A 395 -5.21 -6.52 10.67
N TRP A 396 -5.33 -5.43 11.42
CA TRP A 396 -4.40 -5.10 12.49
C TRP A 396 -5.00 -5.42 13.86
N SER A 397 -4.15 -5.87 14.77
CA SER A 397 -4.53 -6.13 16.15
C SER A 397 -3.29 -6.06 17.05
N CYS A 398 -3.49 -6.45 18.31
CA CYS A 398 -2.41 -6.69 19.25
C CYS A 398 -2.45 -8.14 19.72
N THR A 399 -1.32 -8.70 20.13
CA THR A 399 -1.30 -10.02 20.74
C THR A 399 -2.26 -10.05 21.94
N GLY A 400 -3.14 -11.06 21.98
CA GLY A 400 -4.18 -11.16 23.02
C GLY A 400 -5.49 -10.43 22.71
N PHE A 401 -5.52 -9.61 21.66
CA PHE A 401 -6.71 -8.89 21.19
C PHE A 401 -7.29 -9.46 19.89
N GLU A 402 -6.56 -10.29 19.15
CA GLU A 402 -6.94 -10.81 17.82
C GLU A 402 -8.33 -11.51 17.77
N ASN A 403 -8.78 -12.09 18.88
CA ASN A 403 -10.11 -12.72 18.99
C ASN A 403 -11.22 -11.76 19.45
N LYS A 404 -10.90 -10.48 19.65
CA LYS A 404 -11.79 -9.45 20.19
C LYS A 404 -11.87 -8.25 19.26
N VAL A 405 -10.73 -7.75 18.79
CA VAL A 405 -10.62 -6.55 17.95
C VAL A 405 -9.73 -6.83 16.74
N GLN A 406 -10.25 -6.53 15.56
CA GLN A 406 -9.52 -6.45 14.30
C GLN A 406 -9.79 -5.06 13.70
N LEU A 407 -8.74 -4.34 13.34
CA LEU A 407 -8.80 -3.01 12.76
C LEU A 407 -8.53 -3.12 11.27
N GLU A 408 -9.42 -2.57 10.44
CA GLU A 408 -9.34 -2.67 8.99
C GLU A 408 -8.74 -1.41 8.35
N ASP A 409 -8.78 -0.28 9.06
CA ASP A 409 -8.40 1.05 8.58
C ASP A 409 -7.57 1.87 9.58
N LYS A 410 -7.16 1.26 10.71
CA LYS A 410 -6.35 1.88 11.77
C LYS A 410 -5.17 1.01 12.20
N TYR A 411 -4.07 1.66 12.56
CA TYR A 411 -2.98 1.06 13.32
C TYR A 411 -3.33 0.97 14.82
N PRO A 412 -3.04 -0.16 15.49
CA PRO A 412 -3.32 -0.31 16.91
C PRO A 412 -2.23 0.29 17.80
N ILE A 413 -2.60 1.16 18.74
CA ILE A 413 -1.76 1.43 19.91
C ILE A 413 -1.96 0.26 20.89
N CYS A 414 -0.96 -0.62 20.97
CA CYS A 414 -1.01 -1.80 21.83
C CYS A 414 -0.70 -1.45 23.30
N PRO A 415 -1.40 -2.07 24.27
CA PRO A 415 -1.08 -1.89 25.69
C PRO A 415 0.26 -2.54 26.03
N GLU A 416 0.88 -2.09 27.12
CA GLU A 416 2.14 -2.64 27.62
C GLU A 416 2.10 -4.18 27.74
N GLY A 417 3.14 -4.84 27.23
CA GLY A 417 3.24 -6.30 27.20
C GLY A 417 2.47 -6.98 26.06
N SER A 418 1.90 -6.21 25.11
CA SER A 418 1.33 -6.73 23.87
C SER A 418 2.09 -6.20 22.65
N ASP A 419 2.26 -7.04 21.65
CA ASP A 419 2.95 -6.71 20.40
C ASP A 419 1.93 -6.40 19.29
N VAL A 420 2.33 -5.61 18.29
CA VAL A 420 1.51 -5.34 17.10
C VAL A 420 1.41 -6.61 16.26
N VAL A 421 0.21 -6.89 15.75
CA VAL A 421 -0.07 -8.02 14.87
C VAL A 421 -0.72 -7.53 13.59
N ARG A 422 -0.23 -7.99 12.44
CA ARG A 422 -0.99 -7.97 11.19
C ARG A 422 -1.31 -9.38 10.75
N THR A 423 -2.54 -9.59 10.31
CA THR A 423 -3.02 -10.87 9.80
C THR A 423 -3.57 -10.69 8.40
N THR A 424 -3.15 -11.54 7.49
CA THR A 424 -3.60 -11.52 6.11
C THR A 424 -4.12 -12.89 5.71
N ASN A 425 -5.32 -12.93 5.12
CA ASN A 425 -5.94 -14.15 4.64
C ASN A 425 -6.05 -14.10 3.12
N PHE A 426 -5.45 -15.07 2.44
CA PHE A 426 -5.48 -15.14 0.99
C PHE A 426 -6.81 -15.71 0.48
N GLN A 427 -7.11 -15.42 -0.78
CA GLN A 427 -8.15 -16.05 -1.57
C GLN A 427 -7.95 -17.57 -1.56
N SER A 428 -9.05 -18.33 -1.62
CA SER A 428 -9.00 -19.80 -1.50
C SER A 428 -9.92 -20.56 -2.45
N CYS A 429 -10.51 -19.84 -3.39
CA CYS A 429 -11.20 -20.41 -4.55
C CYS A 429 -10.35 -20.11 -5.78
N TRP A 430 -10.04 -21.12 -6.57
CA TRP A 430 -9.22 -21.03 -7.77
C TRP A 430 -10.01 -21.49 -8.98
N ASP A 431 -9.85 -20.83 -10.12
CA ASP A 431 -10.62 -21.14 -11.34
C ASP A 431 -10.41 -22.55 -11.92
N GLY A 432 -9.38 -23.26 -11.45
CA GLY A 432 -9.07 -24.63 -11.86
C GLY A 432 -8.16 -24.72 -13.07
N GLN A 433 -7.71 -23.59 -13.62
CA GLN A 433 -6.95 -23.53 -14.87
C GLN A 433 -5.74 -22.61 -14.80
N ASN A 434 -5.89 -21.36 -14.36
CA ASN A 434 -4.90 -20.32 -14.55
C ASN A 434 -4.02 -20.12 -13.32
N ILE A 435 -2.70 -20.11 -13.50
CA ILE A 435 -1.75 -19.79 -12.42
C ILE A 435 -1.67 -18.28 -12.14
N ASP A 436 -2.20 -17.48 -13.05
CA ASP A 436 -2.28 -16.02 -12.96
C ASP A 436 -3.30 -15.49 -13.96
N SER A 437 -3.77 -14.26 -13.77
CA SER A 437 -4.67 -13.53 -14.68
C SER A 437 -4.03 -12.21 -15.10
N ALA A 438 -4.52 -11.58 -16.18
CA ALA A 438 -3.96 -10.33 -16.68
C ALA A 438 -3.97 -9.18 -15.65
N ASN A 439 -4.92 -9.18 -14.71
CA ASN A 439 -4.96 -8.24 -13.59
C ASN A 439 -4.53 -8.85 -12.25
N HIS A 440 -3.93 -10.04 -12.28
CA HIS A 440 -3.45 -10.82 -11.13
C HIS A 440 -4.49 -11.17 -10.04
N ARG A 441 -5.77 -10.92 -10.30
CA ARG A 441 -6.84 -11.06 -9.30
C ARG A 441 -7.98 -11.98 -9.71
N THR A 442 -8.35 -12.06 -10.98
CA THR A 442 -9.60 -12.75 -11.41
C THR A 442 -9.52 -14.27 -11.43
N HIS A 443 -8.33 -14.87 -11.43
CA HIS A 443 -8.14 -16.32 -11.42
C HIS A 443 -8.33 -16.96 -10.03
N VAL A 444 -8.42 -16.15 -8.97
CA VAL A 444 -8.71 -16.57 -7.60
C VAL A 444 -9.79 -15.70 -6.97
N ALA A 445 -10.49 -16.23 -5.97
CA ALA A 445 -11.54 -15.54 -5.27
C ALA A 445 -11.61 -15.93 -3.79
N PHE A 446 -12.19 -15.04 -3.01
CA PHE A 446 -12.62 -15.35 -1.66
C PHE A 446 -13.85 -16.27 -1.67
N VAL A 447 -14.06 -17.02 -0.58
CA VAL A 447 -15.25 -17.85 -0.44
C VAL A 447 -16.49 -16.99 -0.26
N GLN A 448 -17.64 -17.52 -0.67
CA GLN A 448 -18.94 -16.93 -0.37
C GLN A 448 -19.26 -17.01 1.13
N ALA A 449 -20.27 -16.28 1.59
CA ALA A 449 -20.65 -16.24 3.01
C ALA A 449 -20.92 -17.63 3.63
N ASP A 450 -21.40 -18.59 2.83
CA ASP A 450 -21.65 -19.96 3.26
C ASP A 450 -20.37 -20.83 3.30
N GLY A 451 -19.27 -20.37 2.72
CA GLY A 451 -17.98 -21.05 2.60
C GLY A 451 -17.73 -21.72 1.25
N THR A 452 -18.65 -21.60 0.30
CA THR A 452 -18.53 -22.20 -1.04
C THR A 452 -17.67 -21.35 -1.99
N CYS A 453 -17.18 -21.98 -3.04
CA CYS A 453 -16.53 -21.30 -4.16
C CYS A 453 -17.54 -21.07 -5.30
N ALA A 454 -17.68 -19.81 -5.72
CA ALA A 454 -18.57 -19.42 -6.80
C ALA A 454 -17.97 -19.76 -8.18
N ASN A 455 -18.78 -19.62 -9.25
CA ASN A 455 -18.32 -19.71 -10.64
C ASN A 455 -17.63 -21.03 -11.03
N GLY A 456 -17.91 -22.12 -10.31
CA GLY A 456 -17.27 -23.41 -10.52
C GLY A 456 -15.82 -23.49 -10.05
N PHE A 457 -15.34 -22.48 -9.31
CA PHE A 457 -14.00 -22.46 -8.75
C PHE A 457 -13.82 -23.61 -7.76
N GLN A 458 -12.59 -24.13 -7.69
CA GLN A 458 -12.19 -25.21 -6.82
C GLN A 458 -11.59 -24.63 -5.55
N ALA A 459 -11.90 -25.24 -4.40
CA ALA A 459 -11.28 -24.85 -3.14
C ALA A 459 -9.80 -25.26 -3.14
N ILE A 460 -8.90 -24.34 -2.81
CA ILE A 460 -7.47 -24.58 -2.56
C ILE A 460 -7.13 -24.30 -1.08
N PRO A 461 -6.01 -24.79 -0.54
CA PRO A 461 -5.58 -24.41 0.80
C PRO A 461 -5.45 -22.90 0.94
N GLN A 462 -6.15 -22.31 1.90
CA GLN A 462 -6.04 -20.88 2.17
C GLN A 462 -4.76 -20.61 2.94
N LEU A 463 -3.88 -19.77 2.40
CA LEU A 463 -2.76 -19.21 3.14
C LEU A 463 -3.27 -18.14 4.14
N GLN A 464 -2.86 -18.28 5.39
CA GLN A 464 -2.99 -17.29 6.45
C GLN A 464 -1.58 -16.88 6.88
N VAL A 465 -1.28 -15.60 6.77
CA VAL A 465 -0.01 -14.99 7.19
C VAL A 465 -0.28 -14.19 8.45
N ARG A 466 0.44 -14.48 9.53
CA ARG A 466 0.37 -13.73 10.78
C ARG A 466 1.76 -13.26 11.16
N LEU A 467 1.94 -11.95 11.22
CA LEU A 467 3.20 -11.28 11.53
C LEU A 467 3.06 -10.54 12.86
N VAL A 468 4.06 -10.67 13.72
CA VAL A 468 4.13 -10.00 15.02
C VAL A 468 5.34 -9.09 15.04
N TYR A 469 5.14 -7.85 15.45
CA TYR A 469 6.20 -6.84 15.53
C TYR A 469 6.33 -6.34 16.96
N ASP A 470 7.56 -6.42 17.49
CA ASP A 470 7.95 -5.72 18.70
C ASP A 470 8.27 -4.27 18.31
N VAL A 471 7.32 -3.38 18.58
CA VAL A 471 7.41 -1.96 18.25
C VAL A 471 7.15 -1.11 19.48
N PRO A 472 7.89 -0.01 19.68
CA PRO A 472 7.52 0.98 20.68
C PRO A 472 6.09 1.44 20.45
N ALA A 473 5.26 1.40 21.50
CA ALA A 473 3.88 1.86 21.40
C ALA A 473 3.86 3.36 21.05
N PRO A 474 3.18 3.76 19.95
CA PRO A 474 3.02 5.17 19.63
C PRO A 474 2.23 5.90 20.72
N THR A 475 2.51 7.19 20.89
CA THR A 475 1.73 8.06 21.79
C THR A 475 1.18 9.26 21.03
N ILE A 476 0.03 9.78 21.45
CA ILE A 476 -0.58 10.96 20.83
C ILE A 476 -0.40 12.16 21.77
N GLU A 477 0.37 13.15 21.32
CA GLU A 477 0.65 14.38 22.05
C GLU A 477 0.14 15.57 21.24
N ASN A 478 -0.84 16.31 21.76
CA ASN A 478 -1.43 17.49 21.08
C ASN A 478 -1.87 17.22 19.62
N GLY A 479 -2.42 16.03 19.35
CA GLY A 479 -2.87 15.63 18.02
C GLY A 479 -1.75 15.18 17.07
N THR A 480 -0.50 15.09 17.55
CA THR A 480 0.63 14.53 16.80
C THR A 480 0.97 13.14 17.36
N VAL A 481 1.23 12.19 16.47
CA VAL A 481 1.75 10.87 16.86
C VAL A 481 3.26 10.94 17.07
N VAL A 482 3.73 10.42 18.21
CA VAL A 482 5.14 10.27 18.56
C VAL A 482 5.53 8.81 18.41
N ASN A 483 6.67 8.58 17.74
CA ASN A 483 7.14 7.24 17.33
C ASN A 483 6.09 6.46 16.52
N PRO A 484 5.49 7.04 15.46
CA PRO A 484 4.60 6.28 14.60
C PRO A 484 5.35 5.11 13.97
N TYR A 485 4.62 4.04 13.71
CA TYR A 485 5.04 3.02 12.75
C TYR A 485 4.09 3.01 11.57
N ALA A 486 4.57 2.63 10.40
CA ALA A 486 3.77 2.64 9.19
C ALA A 486 4.15 1.48 8.28
N VAL A 487 3.18 1.00 7.50
CA VAL A 487 3.47 0.09 6.38
C VAL A 487 4.02 0.88 5.20
N ASP A 488 5.03 0.32 4.56
CA ASP A 488 5.56 0.83 3.29
C ASP A 488 4.48 0.76 2.21
N SER A 489 4.38 1.82 1.40
CA SER A 489 3.28 2.01 0.44
C SER A 489 3.66 3.05 -0.61
N PHE A 490 2.89 3.11 -1.70
CA PHE A 490 2.94 4.22 -2.65
C PHE A 490 2.77 5.58 -1.94
N PRO A 491 3.49 6.63 -2.36
CA PRO A 491 3.52 7.90 -1.62
C PRO A 491 2.15 8.59 -1.55
N GLU A 492 1.37 8.55 -2.64
CA GLU A 492 0.02 9.08 -2.72
C GLU A 492 -1.00 8.34 -1.82
N ASN A 493 -0.61 7.19 -1.26
CA ASN A 493 -1.42 6.42 -0.32
C ASN A 493 -1.13 6.75 1.15
N LEU A 494 -0.23 7.70 1.42
CA LEU A 494 0.00 8.32 2.73
C LEU A 494 0.30 7.33 3.87
N HIS A 495 0.91 6.19 3.54
CA HIS A 495 1.14 5.05 4.46
C HIS A 495 -0.08 4.68 5.31
N LYS A 496 -1.29 4.79 4.73
CA LYS A 496 -2.51 4.44 5.44
C LYS A 496 -2.51 2.94 5.76
N PRO A 497 -2.93 2.53 6.96
CA PRO A 497 -2.94 1.12 7.34
C PRO A 497 -3.74 0.23 6.39
N ILE A 498 -4.75 0.80 5.72
CA ILE A 498 -5.59 0.10 4.75
C ILE A 498 -4.81 -0.39 3.50
N THR A 499 -3.61 0.14 3.25
CA THR A 499 -2.79 -0.28 2.10
C THR A 499 -1.92 -1.51 2.36
N ASP A 500 -2.03 -2.11 3.54
CA ASP A 500 -1.38 -3.40 3.82
C ASP A 500 -1.85 -4.47 2.82
N HIS A 501 -0.89 -5.29 2.39
CA HIS A 501 -1.11 -6.32 1.38
C HIS A 501 -0.11 -7.45 1.58
N ASN A 502 -0.31 -8.55 0.88
CA ASN A 502 0.58 -9.69 0.92
C ASN A 502 0.50 -10.45 -0.40
N ASP A 503 1.62 -11.07 -0.75
CA ASP A 503 1.82 -11.69 -2.04
C ASP A 503 2.41 -13.09 -1.85
N PHE A 504 1.97 -14.00 -2.70
CA PHE A 504 2.34 -15.41 -2.62
C PHE A 504 2.55 -16.00 -4.00
N ILE A 505 3.65 -16.74 -4.17
CA ILE A 505 3.91 -17.52 -5.38
C ILE A 505 4.21 -18.95 -4.99
N ASN A 506 3.35 -19.87 -5.44
CA ASN A 506 3.44 -21.27 -5.06
C ASN A 506 4.57 -22.02 -5.79
N PHE A 507 5.57 -22.49 -5.04
CA PHE A 507 6.58 -23.43 -5.54
C PHE A 507 6.78 -24.59 -4.55
N PHE A 508 5.70 -25.06 -3.91
CA PHE A 508 5.73 -26.36 -3.26
C PHE A 508 6.06 -27.46 -4.27
N SER A 509 7.02 -28.33 -3.94
CA SER A 509 7.22 -29.55 -4.70
C SER A 509 5.92 -30.37 -4.73
N THR A 510 5.69 -31.12 -5.81
CA THR A 510 4.50 -31.97 -5.95
C THR A 510 4.30 -32.90 -4.74
N LYS A 511 5.40 -33.41 -4.16
CA LYS A 511 5.37 -34.23 -2.96
C LYS A 511 4.87 -33.45 -1.73
N THR A 512 5.36 -32.22 -1.52
CA THR A 512 4.93 -31.36 -0.41
C THR A 512 3.47 -30.95 -0.58
N MET A 513 3.07 -30.52 -1.79
CA MET A 513 1.71 -30.11 -2.09
C MET A 513 0.71 -31.24 -1.83
N ASN A 514 1.01 -32.47 -2.28
CA ASN A 514 0.18 -33.65 -2.01
C ASN A 514 0.11 -33.99 -0.52
N LYS A 515 1.21 -33.85 0.22
CA LYS A 515 1.22 -34.03 1.68
C LYS A 515 0.33 -32.98 2.37
N MET A 516 0.42 -31.72 1.95
CA MET A 516 -0.40 -30.62 2.47
C MET A 516 -1.89 -30.91 2.24
N VAL A 517 -2.30 -31.17 1.00
CA VAL A 517 -3.70 -31.46 0.65
C VAL A 517 -4.23 -32.65 1.44
N LYS A 518 -3.47 -33.74 1.51
CA LYS A 518 -3.87 -34.92 2.29
C LYS A 518 -4.02 -34.59 3.77
N CYS A 519 -3.07 -33.85 4.35
CA CYS A 519 -3.13 -33.45 5.75
C CYS A 519 -4.39 -32.63 6.04
N ILE A 520 -4.63 -31.61 5.21
CA ILE A 520 -5.80 -30.74 5.33
C ILE A 520 -7.06 -31.58 5.17
N ASN A 521 -7.27 -32.28 4.06
CA ASN A 521 -8.51 -33.02 3.80
C ASN A 521 -8.78 -34.16 4.80
N THR A 522 -7.77 -34.67 5.51
CA THR A 522 -7.95 -35.67 6.58
C THR A 522 -8.14 -35.06 7.97
N GLY A 523 -8.22 -33.72 8.07
CA GLY A 523 -8.48 -33.01 9.33
C GLY A 523 -7.27 -32.98 10.27
N GLN A 524 -6.06 -33.26 9.78
CA GLN A 524 -4.84 -33.32 10.58
C GLN A 524 -4.17 -31.95 10.69
N LYS A 525 -3.33 -31.78 11.72
CA LYS A 525 -2.46 -30.62 11.87
C LYS A 525 -1.03 -31.05 11.56
N CYS A 526 -0.47 -30.56 10.46
CA CYS A 526 0.88 -30.92 10.01
C CYS A 526 1.79 -29.70 9.91
N THR A 527 3.08 -30.00 9.78
CA THR A 527 4.14 -29.07 9.43
C THR A 527 5.01 -29.63 8.30
#